data_AF-A0ABD5T243-F1
#
_entry.id   AF-A0ABD5T243-F1
#
_cell.length_a   1.000
_cell.length_b   1.000
_cell.length_c   1.000
_cell.angle_alpha   90.00
_cell.angle_beta   90.00
_cell.angle_gamma   90.00
#
_symmetry.space_group_name_H-M   'P 1'
#
loop_
_entity.id
_entity.type
_entity.pdbx_description
1 polymer ?
#
loop_
_entity_poly.entity_id
_entity_poly.type
_entity_poly.pdbx_seq_one_letter_code
_entity_poly.pdbx_strand_id
1 'polypeptide(L)'
;IAFNGFALGATAALESNPVALVAFVLPHGIFEIPALFVSGALGIRLGVVSWRTFRGRLSREAFANALENAFWVLVGLGILLAVAGFIEGFISPYYWRPFV
;
A
#
# COMPACT_ATOMS: atom_id res chain seq x y z
N ILE A 1 6.86 3.31 -2.47
CA ILE A 1 6.06 4.24 -3.32
C ILE A 1 6.79 4.54 -4.63
N ALA A 2 7.95 5.21 -4.64
CA ALA A 2 8.66 5.56 -5.88
C ALA A 2 8.97 4.36 -6.79
N PHE A 3 9.45 3.25 -6.22
CA PHE A 3 9.71 2.01 -6.97
C PHE A 3 8.44 1.46 -7.66
N ASN A 4 7.35 1.28 -6.91
CA ASN A 4 6.08 0.78 -7.47
C ASN A 4 5.51 1.73 -8.52
N GLY A 5 5.57 3.05 -8.28
CA GLY A 5 5.10 4.04 -9.25
C GLY A 5 5.92 4.04 -10.55
N PHE A 6 7.24 3.89 -10.44
CA PHE A 6 8.11 3.75 -11.60
C PHE A 6 7.81 2.46 -12.39
N ALA A 7 7.66 1.32 -11.70
CA ALA A 7 7.33 0.05 -12.34
C ALA A 7 5.97 0.09 -13.06
N LEU A 8 4.94 0.65 -12.41
CA LEU A 8 3.62 0.83 -13.02
C LEU A 8 3.69 1.79 -14.21
N GLY A 9 4.43 2.89 -14.09
CA GLY A 9 4.64 3.86 -15.17
C GLY A 9 5.37 3.26 -16.37
N ALA A 10 6.42 2.46 -16.14
CA ALA A 10 7.12 1.74 -17.20
C ALA A 10 6.21 0.72 -17.89
N THR A 11 5.40 -0.02 -17.12
CA THR A 11 4.42 -0.96 -17.67
C THR A 11 3.38 -0.23 -18.52
N ALA A 12 2.84 0.88 -18.03
CA ALA A 12 1.88 1.70 -18.75
C ALA A 12 2.46 2.31 -20.04
N ALA A 13 3.74 2.67 -20.05
CA ALA A 13 4.42 3.22 -21.23
C ALA A 13 4.66 2.18 -22.33
N LEU A 14 4.75 0.90 -21.97
CA LEU A 14 5.00 -0.21 -22.91
C LEU A 14 3.71 -0.94 -23.31
N GLU A 15 2.59 -0.68 -22.63
CA GLU A 15 1.34 -1.34 -22.89
C GLU A 15 0.67 -0.81 -24.17
N SER A 16 0.24 -1.74 -25.01
CA SER A 16 -0.47 -1.48 -26.26
C SER A 16 -1.96 -1.17 -26.06
N ASN A 17 -2.56 -1.70 -24.99
CA ASN A 17 -3.95 -1.49 -24.63
C ASN A 17 -4.09 -0.82 -23.24
N PRO A 18 -4.01 0.52 -23.16
CA PRO A 18 -4.07 1.23 -21.88
C PRO A 18 -5.43 1.09 -21.18
N VAL A 19 -6.51 0.86 -21.92
CA VAL A 19 -7.84 0.63 -21.35
C VAL A 19 -7.89 -0.70 -20.61
N ALA A 20 -7.32 -1.77 -21.18
CA ALA A 20 -7.22 -3.06 -20.52
C ALA A 20 -6.36 -2.99 -19.25
N LEU A 21 -5.24 -2.27 -19.29
CA LEU A 21 -4.40 -2.04 -18.12
C LEU A 21 -5.16 -1.30 -17.00
N VAL A 22 -5.86 -0.23 -17.33
CA VAL A 22 -6.66 0.52 -16.36
C VAL A 22 -7.79 -0.34 -15.79
N ALA A 23 -8.48 -1.12 -16.62
CA ALA A 23 -9.52 -2.05 -16.18
C ALA A 23 -8.99 -3.17 -15.28
N PHE A 24 -7.74 -3.62 -15.51
CA PHE A 24 -7.07 -4.59 -14.66
C PHE A 24 -6.68 -3.98 -13.31
N VAL A 25 -6.07 -2.78 -13.31
CA VAL A 25 -5.49 -2.14 -12.12
C VAL A 25 -6.54 -1.53 -11.19
N LEU A 26 -7.57 -0.87 -11.73
CA LEU A 26 -8.56 -0.13 -10.92
C LEU A 26 -9.20 -0.94 -9.78
N PRO A 27 -9.69 -2.19 -10.01
CA PRO A 27 -10.39 -2.97 -8.99
C PRO A 27 -9.58 -3.21 -7.70
N HIS A 28 -8.30 -3.57 -7.81
CA HIS A 28 -7.44 -3.80 -6.64
C HIS A 28 -6.67 -2.54 -6.24
N GLY A 29 -6.27 -1.70 -7.20
CA GLY A 29 -5.48 -0.49 -6.99
C GLY A 29 -6.15 0.55 -6.10
N ILE A 30 -7.49 0.59 -6.04
CA ILE A 30 -8.23 1.44 -5.10
C ILE A 30 -7.95 1.10 -3.63
N PHE A 31 -7.56 -0.14 -3.33
CA PHE A 31 -7.18 -0.59 -1.99
C PHE A 31 -5.66 -0.45 -1.75
N GLU A 32 -4.85 -0.81 -2.75
CA GLU A 32 -3.39 -0.80 -2.62
C GLU A 32 -2.81 0.61 -2.53
N ILE A 33 -3.30 1.56 -3.32
CA ILE A 33 -2.76 2.92 -3.36
C ILE A 33 -2.90 3.61 -2.00
N PRO A 34 -4.09 3.66 -1.36
CA PRO A 34 -4.20 4.17 0.01
C PRO A 34 -3.34 3.41 1.01
N ALA A 35 -3.27 2.07 0.90
CA ALA A 35 -2.44 1.26 1.79
C ALA A 35 -0.94 1.63 1.71
N LEU A 36 -0.44 1.89 0.51
CA LEU A 36 0.93 2.33 0.27
C LEU A 36 1.21 3.71 0.87
N PHE A 37 0.28 4.66 0.78
CA PHE A 37 0.44 5.97 1.40
C PHE A 37 0.41 5.90 2.92
N VAL A 38 -0.55 5.16 3.49
CA VAL A 38 -0.68 5.00 4.95
C VAL A 38 0.53 4.28 5.53
N SER A 39 1.00 3.20 4.90
CA SER A 39 2.23 2.50 5.33
C SER A 39 3.47 3.40 5.25
N GLY A 40 3.61 4.21 4.19
CA GLY A 40 4.69 5.18 4.06
C GLY A 40 4.67 6.23 5.18
N ALA A 41 3.50 6.83 5.44
CA ALA A 41 3.32 7.79 6.53
C ALA A 41 3.61 7.17 7.91
N LEU A 42 3.17 5.94 8.14
CA LEU A 42 3.44 5.20 9.36
C LEU A 42 4.95 4.96 9.56
N GLY A 43 5.66 4.57 8.50
CA GLY A 43 7.11 4.40 8.52
C GLY A 43 7.85 5.69 8.89
N ILE A 44 7.47 6.83 8.32
CA ILE A 44 8.03 8.14 8.67
C ILE A 44 7.76 8.46 10.15
N ARG A 45 6.52 8.27 10.61
CA ARG A 45 6.14 8.52 12.01
C ARG A 45 6.97 7.67 12.97
N LEU A 46 7.13 6.37 12.69
CA LEU A 46 7.96 5.47 13.49
C LEU A 46 9.44 5.89 13.48
N GLY A 47 9.97 6.33 12.33
CA GLY A 47 11.33 6.86 12.25
C GLY A 47 11.55 8.08 13.14
N VAL A 48 10.62 9.03 13.11
CA VAL A 48 10.67 10.23 13.97
C VAL A 48 10.57 9.87 15.45
N VAL A 49 9.64 8.97 15.81
CA VAL A 49 9.45 8.50 17.19
C VAL A 49 10.69 7.77 17.70
N SER A 50 11.28 6.90 16.88
CA SER A 50 12.52 6.18 17.20
C SER A 50 13.68 7.15 17.41
N TRP A 51 13.84 8.13 16.52
CA TRP A 51 14.89 9.15 16.62
C TRP A 51 14.76 10.01 17.89
N ARG A 52 13.53 10.44 18.23
CA ARG A 52 13.28 11.21 19.46
C ARG A 52 13.56 10.39 20.72
N THR A 53 13.20 9.11 20.72
CA THR A 53 13.47 8.19 21.83
C THR A 53 14.97 7.99 22.01
N PHE A 54 15.71 7.77 20.92
CA PHE A 54 17.18 7.65 20.95
C PHE A 54 17.87 8.91 21.52
N ARG A 55 17.32 10.10 21.23
CA ARG A 55 17.81 11.37 21.78
C ARG A 55 17.37 11.64 23.24
N GLY A 56 16.68 10.71 23.89
CA GLY A 56 16.15 10.88 25.24
C GLY A 56 15.00 11.89 25.35
N ARG A 57 14.36 12.23 24.22
CA ARG A 57 13.28 13.24 24.13
C ARG A 57 11.88 12.63 24.18
N LEU A 58 11.79 11.32 24.32
CA LEU A 58 10.53 10.57 24.40
C LEU A 58 10.68 9.48 25.45
N SER A 59 9.63 9.20 26.23
CA SER A 59 9.64 8.11 27.20
C SER A 59 9.56 6.75 26.50
N ARG A 60 10.03 5.69 27.18
CA ARG A 60 9.91 4.31 26.69
C ARG A 60 8.45 3.88 26.53
N GLU A 61 7.58 4.35 27.42
CA GLU A 61 6.13 4.11 27.35
C GLU A 61 5.51 4.74 26.10
N ALA A 62 5.84 6.00 25.80
CA ALA A 62 5.36 6.67 24.60
C ALA A 62 5.88 5.99 23.30
N PHE A 63 7.10 5.46 23.34
CA PHE A 63 7.65 4.66 22.26
C PHE A 63 6.89 3.34 22.07
N ALA A 64 6.62 2.62 23.17
CA ALA A 64 5.85 1.37 23.13
C ALA A 64 4.43 1.59 22.59
N ASN A 65 3.73 2.64 23.04
CA ASN A 65 2.40 2.98 22.54
C ASN A 65 2.41 3.30 21.04
N ALA A 66 3.45 3.95 20.54
CA ALA A 66 3.60 4.23 19.11
C ALA A 66 3.82 2.95 18.29
N LEU A 67 4.60 2.00 18.82
CA LEU A 67 4.80 0.69 18.20
C LEU A 67 3.52 -0.15 18.20
N GLU A 68 2.77 -0.17 19.30
CA GLU A 68 1.50 -0.88 19.40
C GLU A 68 0.48 -0.31 18.41
N ASN A 69 0.35 1.02 18.35
CA ASN A 69 -0.52 1.65 17.38
C ASN A 69 -0.09 1.33 15.93
N ALA A 70 1.22 1.33 15.65
CA ALA A 70 1.72 0.96 14.34
C ALA A 70 1.42 -0.50 13.98
N PHE A 71 1.52 -1.41 14.95
CA PHE A 71 1.16 -2.81 14.77
C PHE A 71 -0.31 -2.95 14.33
N TRP A 72 -1.25 -2.31 15.03
CA TRP A 72 -2.66 -2.38 14.66
C TRP A 72 -2.96 -1.75 13.30
N VAL A 73 -2.30 -0.65 12.96
CA VAL A 73 -2.40 -0.08 11.61
C VAL A 73 -1.88 -1.07 10.56
N LEU A 74 -0.75 -1.73 10.80
CA LEU A 74 -0.20 -2.74 9.88
C LEU A 74 -1.11 -3.96 9.73
N VAL A 75 -1.78 -4.41 10.80
CA VAL A 75 -2.80 -5.46 10.72
C VAL A 75 -3.94 -5.03 9.80
N GLY A 76 -4.47 -3.83 9.99
CA GLY A 76 -5.53 -3.28 9.12
C GLY A 76 -5.09 -3.16 7.66
N LEU A 77 -3.87 -2.70 7.41
CA LEU A 77 -3.28 -2.65 6.08
C LEU A 77 -3.10 -4.05 5.48
N GLY A 78 -2.70 -5.04 6.28
CA GLY A 78 -2.57 -6.43 5.83
C GLY A 78 -3.91 -7.01 5.37
N ILE A 79 -4.99 -6.74 6.09
CA ILE A 79 -6.35 -7.13 5.68
C ILE A 79 -6.73 -6.42 4.38
N LEU A 80 -6.47 -5.12 4.27
CA LEU A 80 -6.78 -4.33 3.08
C LEU A 80 -6.05 -4.85 1.82
N LEU A 81 -4.77 -5.19 1.97
CA LEU A 81 -3.96 -5.77 0.90
C LEU A 81 -4.37 -7.21 0.58
N ALA A 82 -4.83 -7.99 1.56
CA ALA A 82 -5.38 -9.32 1.29
C ALA A 82 -6.66 -9.24 0.44
N VAL A 83 -7.53 -8.25 0.71
CA VAL A 83 -8.69 -7.95 -0.14
C VAL A 83 -8.24 -7.53 -1.53
N ALA A 84 -7.25 -6.63 -1.63
CA ALA A 84 -6.70 -6.19 -2.92
C ALA A 84 -6.16 -7.38 -3.75
N GLY A 85 -5.34 -8.24 -3.15
CA GLY A 85 -4.77 -9.41 -3.80
C GLY A 85 -5.83 -10.46 -4.18
N PHE A 86 -6.90 -10.60 -3.40
CA PHE A 86 -8.04 -11.42 -3.81
C PHE A 86 -8.72 -10.86 -5.06
N ILE A 87 -8.95 -9.54 -5.10
CA ILE A 87 -9.53 -8.88 -6.28
C ILE A 87 -8.59 -9.02 -7.48
N GLU A 88 -7.29 -8.84 -7.30
CA GLU A 88 -6.30 -9.01 -8.37
C GLU A 88 -6.26 -10.44 -8.91
N GLY A 89 -6.30 -11.45 -8.03
CA GLY A 89 -6.21 -12.86 -8.43
C GLY A 89 -7.48 -13.42 -9.07
N PHE A 90 -8.66 -12.95 -8.63
CA PHE A 90 -9.94 -13.55 -9.01
C PHE A 90 -10.88 -12.64 -9.80
N ILE A 91 -10.64 -11.33 -9.82
CA ILE A 91 -11.57 -10.37 -10.42
C ILE A 91 -10.90 -9.63 -11.58
N SER A 92 -9.78 -8.96 -11.35
CA SER A 92 -9.03 -8.21 -12.37
C SER A 92 -8.76 -8.97 -13.68
N PRO A 93 -8.48 -10.29 -13.71
CA PRO A 93 -8.21 -11.02 -14.95
C PRO A 93 -9.43 -11.19 -15.85
N TYR A 94 -10.65 -11.02 -15.33
CA TYR A 94 -11.90 -11.24 -16.07
C TYR A 94 -12.53 -9.93 -16.57
N TYR A 95 -12.12 -8.77 -16.04
CA TYR A 95 -12.71 -7.47 -16.39
C TYR A 95 -12.35 -6.97 -17.81
N TRP A 96 -11.19 -7.36 -18.35
CA TRP A 96 -10.76 -6.93 -19.70
C TRP A 96 -11.40 -7.74 -20.84
N ARG A 97 -12.19 -8.77 -20.52
CA ARG A 97 -13.00 -9.54 -21.46
C ARG A 97 -14.48 -9.54 -21.05
N PRO A 98 -15.19 -8.41 -21.18
CA PRO A 98 -16.62 -8.35 -20.87
C PRO A 98 -17.50 -9.17 -21.83
N PHE A 99 -16.94 -9.71 -22.91
CA PHE A 99 -17.67 -10.42 -23.98
C PHE A 99 -16.95 -11.69 -24.48
N VAL A 100 -16.56 -12.59 -23.57
CA VAL A 100 -16.53 -14.03 -23.90
C VAL A 100 -17.85 -14.66 -23.53
#